data_AF-A0A401FQM7-F1
#
_entry.id   AF-A0A401FQM7-F1
#
_cell.length_a   1.000
_cell.length_b   1.000
_cell.length_c   1.000
_cell.angle_alpha   90.00
_cell.angle_beta   90.00
_cell.angle_gamma   90.00
#
_symmetry.space_group_name_H-M   'P 1'
#
loop_
_entity.id
_entity.type
_entity.pdbx_description
1 polymer ?
#
loop_
_entity_poly.entity_id
_entity_poly.type
_entity_poly.pdbx_seq_one_letter_code
_entity_poly.pdbx_strand_id
1 'polypeptide(L)'
;MLAHYLRTGGEPFQDRTLSREMPRQAEILRQASALAPDHFIPFFEKILSSGQITDERAAPVFEGVTDHLLFRSGDAPPPGNGFTGVTPSDTVFLGNWLLHALRCHDFLWDDALRIAGALRACGHVADTPAAVSEILSCQLRLAGHRDPEPEKNGEKGNDPACVSRNSVRGQTAESAAILTLTLLKKQRPLPDLMPSLLLRFATDIHPGVRVGLLRHLTRLARYDARLAWQIHHAASRPLLPRLWPSAEPFLQHQYPRHFTRVKGYLVQARQKGLGISGTSWGKSLATACLSGTLSARHLAEGLGLLASETAWLTAFDVLKQHLADPVYRAACTAAMENIIGVSGWTPDILDAVLSVFEDSDTDSVDIALQIAYKFTSAFNGLPVEYDLSDFYYGLLRLSALAPIAVRQVCEAIISGAEESPVQRRIWQTGRHSELIRVLLQDTDLLSRYIRIQSQGE
;
A
#
# COMPACT_ATOMS: atom_id res chain seq x y z
N MET A 1 -13.12 2.19 -46.16
CA MET A 1 -12.92 0.75 -45.90
C MET A 1 -13.86 0.21 -44.81
N LEU A 2 -14.06 0.88 -43.66
CA LEU A 2 -15.04 0.45 -42.63
C LEU A 2 -16.53 0.55 -43.08
N ALA A 3 -16.88 1.49 -43.97
CA ALA A 3 -18.25 1.63 -44.48
C ALA A 3 -18.68 0.47 -45.41
N HIS A 4 -17.75 -0.31 -45.95
CA HIS A 4 -18.07 -1.45 -46.81
C HIS A 4 -18.41 -2.71 -46.00
N TYR A 5 -17.85 -2.84 -44.78
CA TYR A 5 -18.04 -4.01 -43.93
C TYR A 5 -19.30 -3.95 -43.05
N LEU A 6 -19.85 -2.76 -42.79
CA LEU A 6 -21.08 -2.59 -42.00
C LEU A 6 -22.36 -2.81 -42.82
N ARG A 7 -22.26 -3.11 -44.12
CA ARG A 7 -23.40 -3.14 -45.06
C ARG A 7 -23.93 -4.54 -45.38
N THR A 8 -23.33 -5.61 -44.88
CA THR A 8 -23.77 -6.99 -45.15
C THR A 8 -24.76 -7.44 -44.07
N GLY A 9 -25.97 -6.89 -44.11
CA GLY A 9 -27.16 -7.48 -43.50
C GLY A 9 -28.06 -7.97 -44.62
N GLY A 10 -28.11 -9.28 -44.88
CA GLY A 10 -28.95 -9.81 -45.95
C GLY A 10 -29.01 -11.32 -46.16
N GLU A 11 -28.12 -12.14 -45.58
CA GLU A 11 -28.15 -13.60 -45.78
C GLU A 11 -27.85 -14.34 -44.45
N PRO A 12 -28.57 -15.41 -44.10
CA PRO A 12 -28.39 -16.13 -42.84
C PRO A 12 -27.20 -17.09 -42.95
N PHE A 13 -26.00 -16.61 -42.60
CA PHE A 13 -24.80 -17.44 -42.50
C PHE A 13 -24.46 -17.76 -41.04
N GLN A 14 -24.23 -19.06 -40.76
CA GLN A 14 -24.14 -19.68 -39.43
C GLN A 14 -22.98 -19.17 -38.53
N ASP A 15 -23.32 -18.31 -37.56
CA ASP A 15 -23.22 -18.47 -36.09
C ASP A 15 -21.98 -19.06 -35.35
N ARG A 16 -20.74 -19.00 -35.87
CA ARG A 16 -19.54 -19.27 -35.02
C ARG A 16 -18.35 -18.31 -35.15
N THR A 17 -18.19 -17.63 -36.29
CA THR A 17 -17.10 -16.66 -36.52
C THR A 17 -17.42 -15.26 -36.00
N LEU A 18 -18.68 -14.82 -36.12
CA LEU A 18 -19.16 -13.52 -35.62
C LEU A 18 -18.99 -13.36 -34.09
N SER A 19 -19.14 -14.45 -33.33
CA SER A 19 -19.01 -14.45 -31.87
C SER A 19 -17.60 -14.10 -31.37
N ARG A 20 -16.54 -14.44 -32.14
CA ARG A 20 -15.14 -14.14 -31.76
C ARG A 20 -14.64 -12.79 -32.28
N GLU A 21 -15.23 -12.28 -33.36
CA GLU A 21 -14.84 -10.99 -33.96
C GLU A 21 -15.44 -9.78 -33.21
N MET A 22 -16.64 -9.94 -32.64
CA MET A 22 -17.35 -8.89 -31.92
C MET A 22 -16.56 -8.33 -30.70
N PRO A 23 -15.99 -9.14 -29.79
CA PRO A 23 -15.16 -8.63 -28.69
C PRO A 23 -13.91 -7.90 -29.18
N ARG A 24 -13.31 -8.36 -30.29
CA ARG A 24 -12.12 -7.73 -30.87
C ARG A 24 -12.44 -6.38 -31.50
N GLN A 25 -13.59 -6.25 -32.15
CA GLN A 25 -14.06 -4.98 -32.73
C GLN A 25 -14.39 -3.94 -31.65
N ALA A 26 -15.05 -4.37 -30.57
CA ALA A 26 -15.33 -3.52 -29.41
C ALA A 26 -14.01 -3.00 -28.79
N GLU A 27 -13.04 -3.87 -28.57
CA GLU A 27 -11.74 -3.49 -28.01
C GLU A 27 -10.98 -2.50 -28.91
N ILE A 28 -10.95 -2.74 -30.23
CA ILE A 28 -10.32 -1.81 -31.19
C ILE A 28 -11.02 -0.44 -31.14
N LEU A 29 -12.35 -0.41 -31.10
CA LEU A 29 -13.12 0.83 -31.06
C LEU A 29 -12.88 1.59 -29.76
N ARG A 30 -12.81 0.89 -28.62
CA ARG A 30 -12.48 1.45 -27.31
C ARG A 30 -11.08 2.05 -27.30
N GLN A 31 -10.06 1.31 -27.73
CA GLN A 31 -8.68 1.80 -27.79
C GLN A 31 -8.53 3.00 -28.72
N ALA A 32 -9.14 2.96 -29.91
CA ALA A 32 -9.10 4.07 -30.86
C ALA A 32 -9.80 5.32 -30.31
N SER A 33 -10.95 5.15 -29.64
CA SER A 33 -11.67 6.25 -28.99
C SER A 33 -10.88 6.82 -27.80
N ALA A 34 -10.12 5.99 -27.07
CA ALA A 34 -9.25 6.47 -26.00
C ALA A 34 -8.06 7.30 -26.52
N LEU A 35 -7.54 6.98 -27.71
CA LEU A 35 -6.45 7.72 -28.34
C LEU A 35 -6.88 9.06 -28.95
N ALA A 36 -8.10 9.13 -29.51
CA ALA A 36 -8.59 10.30 -30.24
C ALA A 36 -10.09 10.55 -29.98
N PRO A 37 -10.50 10.89 -28.75
CA PRO A 37 -11.90 10.94 -28.36
C PRO A 37 -12.73 11.93 -29.21
N ASP A 38 -12.16 13.08 -29.57
CA ASP A 38 -12.83 14.10 -30.38
C ASP A 38 -13.27 13.59 -31.76
N HIS A 39 -12.53 12.62 -32.34
CA HIS A 39 -12.89 12.02 -33.63
C HIS A 39 -13.99 10.96 -33.52
N PHE A 40 -14.11 10.32 -32.36
CA PHE A 40 -15.06 9.22 -32.16
C PHE A 40 -16.39 9.67 -31.53
N ILE A 41 -16.45 10.84 -30.89
CA ILE A 41 -17.72 11.42 -30.42
C ILE A 41 -18.75 11.58 -31.55
N PRO A 42 -18.44 12.19 -32.71
CA PRO A 42 -19.41 12.26 -33.82
C PRO A 42 -19.80 10.88 -34.35
N PHE A 43 -18.92 9.89 -34.21
CA PHE A 43 -19.18 8.51 -34.61
C PHE A 43 -20.17 7.82 -33.67
N PHE A 44 -20.10 8.09 -32.36
CA PHE A 44 -21.10 7.63 -31.39
C PHE A 44 -22.52 8.05 -31.80
N GLU A 45 -22.73 9.34 -32.07
CA GLU A 45 -24.04 9.87 -32.51
C GLU A 45 -24.51 9.25 -33.83
N LYS A 46 -23.58 8.98 -34.74
CA LYS A 46 -23.88 8.34 -36.02
C LYS A 46 -24.32 6.88 -35.86
N ILE A 47 -23.76 6.14 -34.89
CA ILE A 47 -24.20 4.78 -34.58
C ILE A 47 -25.65 4.83 -34.11
N LEU A 48 -25.95 5.67 -33.12
CA LEU A 48 -27.27 5.77 -32.51
C LEU A 48 -28.36 6.24 -33.48
N SER A 49 -28.04 7.20 -34.35
CA SER A 49 -28.98 7.71 -35.35
C SER A 49 -29.16 6.80 -36.57
N SER A 50 -28.30 5.79 -36.76
CA SER A 50 -28.35 4.95 -37.96
C SER A 50 -29.58 4.05 -38.02
N GLY A 51 -30.09 3.60 -36.86
CA GLY A 51 -31.12 2.55 -36.76
C GLY A 51 -30.74 1.19 -37.37
N GLN A 52 -29.53 1.07 -37.94
CA GLN A 52 -29.00 -0.11 -38.62
C GLN A 52 -28.05 -0.92 -37.74
N ILE A 53 -27.60 -0.31 -36.65
CA ILE A 53 -26.63 -0.87 -35.70
C ILE A 53 -27.27 -0.79 -34.31
N THR A 54 -27.10 -1.84 -33.50
CA THR A 54 -27.58 -1.83 -32.12
C THR A 54 -26.81 -0.79 -31.30
N ASP A 55 -27.53 -0.05 -30.46
CA ASP A 55 -26.97 1.03 -29.64
C ASP A 55 -25.80 0.56 -28.75
N GLU A 56 -25.84 -0.70 -28.30
CA GLU A 56 -24.75 -1.36 -27.56
C GLU A 56 -23.39 -1.27 -28.26
N ARG A 57 -23.35 -1.19 -29.60
CA ARG A 57 -22.08 -1.04 -30.35
C ARG A 57 -21.46 0.35 -30.20
N ALA A 58 -22.19 1.32 -29.66
CA ALA A 58 -21.66 2.63 -29.31
C ALA A 58 -20.99 2.64 -27.92
N ALA A 59 -21.27 1.65 -27.06
CA ALA A 59 -20.70 1.58 -25.71
C ALA A 59 -19.16 1.58 -25.67
N PRO A 60 -18.43 0.90 -26.59
CA PRO A 60 -16.97 0.96 -26.60
C PRO A 60 -16.42 2.37 -26.86
N VAL A 61 -17.12 3.22 -27.61
CA VAL A 61 -16.70 4.62 -27.80
C VAL A 61 -16.80 5.38 -26.48
N PHE A 62 -17.92 5.23 -25.78
CA PHE A 62 -18.13 5.81 -24.45
C PHE A 62 -17.07 5.34 -23.44
N GLU A 63 -16.74 4.05 -23.44
CA GLU A 63 -15.67 3.47 -22.62
C GLU A 63 -14.29 4.05 -22.98
N GLY A 64 -13.99 4.22 -24.27
CA GLY A 64 -12.72 4.79 -24.70
C GLY A 64 -12.56 6.24 -24.27
N VAL A 65 -13.61 7.06 -24.38
CA VAL A 65 -13.59 8.45 -23.85
C VAL A 65 -13.39 8.46 -22.33
N THR A 66 -14.00 7.50 -21.62
CA THR A 66 -13.80 7.32 -20.17
C THR A 66 -12.35 6.99 -19.85
N ASP A 67 -11.75 6.03 -20.57
CA ASP A 67 -10.34 5.63 -20.39
C ASP A 67 -9.39 6.79 -20.69
N HIS A 68 -9.67 7.60 -21.72
CA HIS A 68 -8.90 8.81 -22.02
C HIS A 68 -8.87 9.75 -20.81
N LEU A 69 -10.02 10.05 -20.21
CA LEU A 69 -10.09 10.95 -19.06
C LEU A 69 -9.38 10.40 -17.83
N LEU A 70 -9.52 9.09 -17.55
CA LEU A 70 -8.82 8.43 -16.44
C LEU A 70 -7.31 8.44 -16.63
N PHE A 71 -6.82 8.24 -17.85
CA PHE A 71 -5.39 8.37 -18.16
C PHE A 71 -4.91 9.80 -17.94
N ARG A 72 -5.65 10.80 -18.46
CA ARG A 72 -5.29 12.22 -18.32
C ARG A 72 -5.31 12.71 -16.87
N SER A 73 -6.12 12.11 -16.01
CA SER A 73 -6.13 12.41 -14.57
C SER A 73 -5.03 11.71 -13.77
N GLY A 74 -4.30 10.76 -14.38
CA GLY A 74 -3.30 9.92 -13.72
C GLY A 74 -3.89 8.75 -12.92
N ASP A 75 -5.18 8.45 -13.10
CA ASP A 75 -5.90 7.39 -12.39
C ASP A 75 -5.94 6.06 -13.17
N ALA A 76 -5.42 6.03 -14.41
CA ALA A 76 -5.24 4.82 -15.21
C ALA A 76 -3.90 4.81 -15.97
N PRO A 77 -3.34 3.62 -16.26
CA PRO A 77 -2.21 3.49 -17.17
C PRO A 77 -2.61 3.93 -18.60
N PRO A 78 -1.63 4.20 -19.48
CA PRO A 78 -1.92 4.48 -20.89
C PRO A 78 -2.73 3.34 -21.53
N PRO A 79 -3.83 3.66 -22.25
CA PRO A 79 -4.61 2.69 -23.03
C PRO A 79 -3.79 2.05 -24.16
N GLY A 80 -3.14 0.92 -23.87
CA GLY A 80 -2.45 0.09 -24.86
C GLY A 80 -1.01 0.51 -25.22
N ASN A 81 -0.37 -0.31 -26.05
CA ASN A 81 1.02 -0.14 -26.49
C ASN A 81 1.08 0.88 -27.64
N GLY A 82 1.40 2.15 -27.36
CA GLY A 82 1.55 3.18 -28.40
C GLY A 82 1.13 4.61 -28.02
N PHE A 83 0.90 4.88 -26.72
CA PHE A 83 0.39 6.16 -26.19
C PHE A 83 1.36 7.36 -26.27
N THR A 84 2.31 7.38 -27.20
CA THR A 84 3.31 8.45 -27.39
C THR A 84 2.81 9.61 -28.26
N GLY A 85 1.53 9.65 -28.64
CA GLY A 85 0.96 10.65 -29.57
C GLY A 85 -0.47 11.09 -29.27
N VAL A 86 -0.89 11.11 -27.99
CA VAL A 86 -2.25 11.48 -27.61
C VAL A 86 -2.53 12.94 -27.96
N THR A 87 -3.54 13.14 -28.80
CA THR A 87 -4.02 14.49 -29.12
C THR A 87 -4.51 15.17 -27.84
N PRO A 88 -4.08 16.40 -27.53
CA PRO A 88 -4.65 17.15 -26.42
C PRO A 88 -6.14 17.40 -26.68
N SER A 89 -7.00 16.77 -25.90
CA SER A 89 -8.44 17.01 -25.93
C SER A 89 -8.87 17.85 -24.73
N ASP A 90 -9.96 18.62 -24.91
CA ASP A 90 -10.57 19.38 -23.83
C ASP A 90 -11.26 18.43 -22.85
N THR A 91 -10.62 18.20 -21.70
CA THR A 91 -11.09 17.23 -20.71
C THR A 91 -12.40 17.64 -20.03
N VAL A 92 -12.72 18.95 -19.98
CA VAL A 92 -14.00 19.44 -19.46
C VAL A 92 -15.10 19.15 -20.46
N PHE A 93 -14.87 19.41 -21.75
CA PHE A 93 -15.80 19.06 -22.82
C PHE A 93 -16.11 17.56 -22.81
N LEU A 94 -15.09 16.70 -22.76
CA LEU A 94 -15.28 15.24 -22.71
C LEU A 94 -16.06 14.78 -21.48
N GLY A 95 -15.80 15.37 -20.31
CA GLY A 95 -16.56 15.07 -19.09
C GLY A 95 -18.04 15.43 -19.22
N ASN A 96 -18.33 16.61 -19.76
CA ASN A 96 -19.72 17.03 -20.00
C ASN A 96 -20.40 16.18 -21.07
N TRP A 97 -19.66 15.73 -22.09
CA TRP A 97 -20.18 14.81 -23.09
C TRP A 97 -20.57 13.45 -22.49
N LEU A 98 -19.73 12.88 -21.61
CA LEU A 98 -20.06 11.63 -20.91
C LEU A 98 -21.34 11.76 -20.07
N LEU A 99 -21.48 12.85 -19.32
CA LEU A 99 -22.70 13.11 -18.54
C LEU A 99 -23.93 13.26 -19.44
N HIS A 100 -23.79 14.01 -20.54
CA HIS A 100 -24.84 14.15 -21.54
C HIS A 100 -25.27 12.80 -22.11
N ALA A 101 -24.31 11.95 -22.50
CA ALA A 101 -24.58 10.63 -23.04
C ALA A 101 -25.32 9.73 -22.02
N LEU A 102 -24.90 9.74 -20.75
CA LEU A 102 -25.58 9.00 -19.68
C LEU A 102 -27.03 9.43 -19.46
N ARG A 103 -27.32 10.71 -19.69
CA ARG A 103 -28.67 11.28 -19.56
C ARG A 103 -29.55 10.96 -20.76
N CYS A 104 -28.98 10.91 -21.95
CA CYS A 104 -29.72 10.78 -23.20
C CYS A 104 -29.91 9.32 -23.64
N HIS A 105 -29.12 8.38 -23.11
CA HIS A 105 -29.08 7.01 -23.63
C HIS A 105 -29.18 5.95 -22.53
N ASP A 106 -30.37 5.34 -22.43
CA ASP A 106 -30.67 4.35 -21.39
C ASP A 106 -29.85 3.07 -21.50
N PHE A 107 -29.47 2.62 -22.71
CA PHE A 107 -28.68 1.39 -22.91
C PHE A 107 -27.32 1.43 -22.19
N LEU A 108 -26.77 2.62 -21.92
CA LEU A 108 -25.53 2.75 -21.15
C LEU A 108 -25.69 2.26 -19.70
N TRP A 109 -26.93 2.27 -19.17
CA TRP A 109 -27.28 1.84 -17.82
C TRP A 109 -27.41 0.33 -17.64
N ASP A 110 -27.35 -0.45 -18.73
CA ASP A 110 -27.35 -1.91 -18.67
C ASP A 110 -26.07 -2.47 -18.00
N ASP A 111 -25.00 -1.66 -17.97
CA ASP A 111 -23.75 -1.96 -17.25
C ASP A 111 -23.45 -0.85 -16.24
N ALA A 112 -23.87 -1.07 -15.00
CA ALA A 112 -23.63 -0.12 -13.93
C ALA A 112 -22.14 0.08 -13.60
N LEU A 113 -21.25 -0.87 -13.93
CA LEU A 113 -19.82 -0.74 -13.68
C LEU A 113 -19.20 0.25 -14.67
N ARG A 114 -19.62 0.19 -15.94
CA ARG A 114 -19.28 1.21 -16.96
C ARG A 114 -19.63 2.60 -16.50
N ILE A 115 -20.83 2.78 -15.93
CA ILE A 115 -21.27 4.07 -15.42
C ILE A 115 -20.42 4.52 -14.24
N ALA A 116 -20.16 3.65 -13.27
CA ALA A 116 -19.32 4.00 -12.13
C ALA A 116 -17.92 4.48 -12.57
N GLY A 117 -17.34 3.85 -13.60
CA GLY A 117 -16.08 4.27 -14.21
C GLY A 117 -16.17 5.65 -14.87
N ALA A 118 -17.24 5.92 -15.62
CA ALA A 118 -17.48 7.23 -16.23
C ALA A 118 -17.69 8.34 -15.20
N LEU A 119 -18.42 8.07 -14.12
CA LEU A 119 -18.58 9.03 -13.01
C LEU A 119 -17.24 9.30 -12.31
N ARG A 120 -16.36 8.30 -12.22
CA ARG A 120 -15.00 8.49 -11.70
C ARG A 120 -14.20 9.44 -12.59
N ALA A 121 -14.20 9.21 -13.90
CA ALA A 121 -13.59 10.12 -14.88
C ALA A 121 -14.14 11.55 -14.77
N CYS A 122 -15.46 11.69 -14.78
CA CYS A 122 -16.13 12.99 -14.69
C CYS A 122 -15.80 13.73 -13.39
N GLY A 123 -15.64 13.00 -12.27
CA GLY A 123 -15.29 13.58 -10.97
C GLY A 123 -13.96 14.35 -10.95
N HIS A 124 -13.01 14.02 -11.84
CA HIS A 124 -11.75 14.77 -11.94
C HIS A 124 -11.89 16.12 -12.62
N VAL A 125 -12.80 16.19 -13.60
CA VAL A 125 -12.91 17.33 -14.52
C VAL A 125 -14.07 18.26 -14.19
N ALA A 126 -15.03 17.80 -13.37
CA ALA A 126 -16.22 18.55 -12.98
C ALA A 126 -15.89 20.00 -12.54
N ASP A 127 -16.49 20.96 -13.23
CA ASP A 127 -16.17 22.38 -13.14
C ASP A 127 -17.40 23.29 -13.10
N THR A 128 -18.61 22.77 -13.25
CA THR A 128 -19.88 23.51 -13.14
C THR A 128 -20.78 22.91 -12.07
N PRO A 129 -21.65 23.71 -11.42
CA PRO A 129 -22.66 23.19 -10.49
C PRO A 129 -23.60 22.16 -11.12
N ALA A 130 -23.93 22.32 -12.41
CA ALA A 130 -24.77 21.39 -13.16
C ALA A 130 -24.11 20.01 -13.28
N ALA A 131 -22.85 19.95 -13.72
CA ALA A 131 -22.10 18.70 -13.83
C ALA A 131 -21.95 18.00 -12.47
N VAL A 132 -21.68 18.77 -11.40
CA VAL A 132 -21.57 18.24 -10.03
C VAL A 132 -22.89 17.63 -9.57
N SER A 133 -24.01 18.31 -9.82
CA SER A 133 -25.35 17.82 -9.46
C SER A 133 -25.71 16.55 -10.22
N GLU A 134 -25.34 16.48 -11.50
CA GLU A 134 -25.59 15.31 -12.36
C GLU A 134 -24.77 14.09 -11.91
N ILE A 135 -23.47 14.27 -11.64
CA ILE A 135 -22.62 13.21 -11.09
C ILE A 135 -23.19 12.72 -9.76
N LEU A 136 -23.54 13.62 -8.85
CA LEU A 136 -24.09 13.27 -7.54
C LEU A 136 -25.41 12.49 -7.67
N SER A 137 -26.28 12.88 -8.60
CA SER A 137 -27.55 12.20 -8.87
C SER A 137 -27.31 10.75 -9.35
N CYS A 138 -26.36 10.56 -10.26
CA CYS A 138 -25.97 9.23 -10.73
C CYS A 138 -25.33 8.39 -9.61
N GLN A 139 -24.47 8.98 -8.78
CA GLN A 139 -23.86 8.29 -7.64
C GLN A 139 -24.92 7.86 -6.61
N LEU A 140 -25.92 8.69 -6.34
CA LEU A 140 -27.04 8.35 -5.46
C LEU A 140 -27.84 7.16 -5.99
N ARG A 141 -28.07 7.09 -7.31
CA ARG A 141 -28.72 5.96 -7.98
C ARG A 141 -27.90 4.67 -7.82
N LEU A 142 -26.59 4.74 -7.97
CA LEU A 142 -25.68 3.59 -7.87
C LEU A 142 -25.35 3.17 -6.42
N ALA A 143 -25.57 4.03 -5.43
CA ALA A 143 -25.25 3.75 -4.03
C ALA A 143 -26.04 2.56 -3.43
N GLY A 144 -27.16 2.18 -4.05
CA GLY A 144 -27.98 1.01 -3.67
C GLY A 144 -27.78 -0.21 -4.55
N HIS A 145 -26.83 -0.20 -5.48
CA HIS A 145 -26.65 -1.28 -6.42
C HIS A 145 -26.24 -2.59 -5.72
N ARG A 146 -26.72 -3.74 -6.23
CA ARG A 146 -26.49 -5.07 -5.62
C ARG A 146 -25.01 -5.49 -5.62
N ASP A 147 -24.21 -4.96 -6.54
CA ASP A 147 -22.79 -5.28 -6.69
C ASP A 147 -21.90 -4.31 -5.88
N PRO A 148 -21.00 -4.81 -5.00
CA PRO A 148 -20.72 -6.22 -4.73
C PRO A 148 -21.78 -6.84 -3.82
N GLU A 149 -22.07 -8.13 -4.00
CA GLU A 149 -22.92 -8.87 -3.07
C GLU A 149 -22.28 -8.87 -1.67
N PRO A 150 -23.07 -8.84 -0.58
CA PRO A 150 -22.51 -8.96 0.76
C PRO A 150 -21.65 -10.22 0.93
N GLU A 151 -20.53 -10.11 1.65
CA GLU A 151 -19.70 -11.27 1.96
C GLU A 151 -20.53 -12.30 2.75
N LYS A 152 -20.46 -13.57 2.34
CA LYS A 152 -21.08 -14.68 3.10
C LYS A 152 -20.27 -14.93 4.37
N ASN A 153 -20.96 -15.15 5.48
CA ASN A 153 -20.33 -15.37 6.79
C ASN A 153 -19.32 -16.52 6.74
N GLY A 154 -18.07 -16.25 7.12
CA GLY A 154 -17.02 -17.27 7.29
C GLY A 154 -16.15 -17.56 6.06
N GLU A 155 -16.49 -17.04 4.89
CA GLU A 155 -15.61 -17.15 3.71
C GLU A 155 -14.48 -16.11 3.80
N LYS A 156 -13.25 -16.50 3.42
CA LYS A 156 -12.18 -15.53 3.13
C LYS A 156 -12.64 -14.73 1.91
N GLY A 157 -13.38 -13.65 2.14
CA GLY A 157 -13.84 -12.77 1.06
C GLY A 157 -12.65 -12.23 0.26
N ASN A 158 -12.89 -11.94 -1.02
CA ASN A 158 -11.93 -11.36 -1.95
C ASN A 158 -11.17 -10.17 -1.35
N ASP A 159 -9.96 -9.88 -1.86
CA ASP A 159 -9.20 -8.70 -1.47
C ASP A 159 -10.10 -7.44 -1.58
N PRO A 160 -10.35 -6.70 -0.48
CA PRO A 160 -11.16 -5.49 -0.50
C PRO A 160 -10.68 -4.44 -1.51
N ALA A 161 -9.37 -4.35 -1.75
CA ALA A 161 -8.83 -3.42 -2.74
C ALA A 161 -9.16 -3.86 -4.17
N CYS A 162 -9.15 -5.17 -4.44
CA CYS A 162 -9.64 -5.73 -5.71
C CYS A 162 -11.14 -5.46 -5.89
N VAL A 163 -11.97 -5.77 -4.88
CA VAL A 163 -13.42 -5.54 -4.96
C VAL A 163 -13.75 -4.06 -5.13
N SER A 164 -13.05 -3.16 -4.45
CA SER A 164 -13.22 -1.71 -4.62
C SER A 164 -13.09 -1.26 -6.07
N ARG A 165 -12.15 -1.86 -6.83
CA ARG A 165 -11.88 -1.49 -8.22
C ARG A 165 -12.82 -2.18 -9.20
N ASN A 166 -13.37 -3.34 -8.85
CA ASN A 166 -14.10 -4.21 -9.77
C ASN A 166 -15.59 -4.33 -9.42
N SER A 167 -16.13 -3.43 -8.59
CA SER A 167 -17.55 -3.43 -8.23
C SER A 167 -18.17 -2.05 -8.40
N VAL A 168 -19.47 -2.03 -8.70
CA VAL A 168 -20.26 -0.82 -8.94
C VAL A 168 -20.23 0.10 -7.73
N ARG A 169 -20.61 -0.39 -6.54
CA ARG A 169 -20.58 0.45 -5.33
C ARG A 169 -19.16 0.85 -4.95
N GLY A 170 -18.16 -0.01 -5.18
CA GLY A 170 -16.74 0.31 -4.94
C GLY A 170 -16.23 1.47 -5.79
N GLN A 171 -16.44 1.41 -7.10
CA GLN A 171 -16.07 2.49 -8.02
C GLN A 171 -16.90 3.75 -7.79
N THR A 172 -18.18 3.61 -7.43
CA THR A 172 -19.04 4.77 -7.11
C THR A 172 -18.56 5.48 -5.84
N ALA A 173 -18.16 4.74 -4.80
CA ALA A 173 -17.57 5.32 -3.60
C ALA A 173 -16.26 6.06 -3.92
N GLU A 174 -15.39 5.46 -4.73
CA GLU A 174 -14.16 6.11 -5.19
C GLU A 174 -14.44 7.39 -6.00
N SER A 175 -15.41 7.35 -6.91
CA SER A 175 -15.89 8.52 -7.67
C SER A 175 -16.39 9.64 -6.75
N ALA A 176 -17.15 9.33 -5.69
CA ALA A 176 -17.62 10.32 -4.72
C ALA A 176 -16.47 10.98 -3.95
N ALA A 177 -15.45 10.20 -3.56
CA ALA A 177 -14.25 10.74 -2.93
C ALA A 177 -13.46 11.66 -3.87
N ILE A 178 -13.33 11.29 -5.14
CA ILE A 178 -12.65 12.10 -6.17
C ILE A 178 -13.40 13.42 -6.40
N LEU A 179 -14.72 13.38 -6.59
CA LEU A 179 -15.52 14.60 -6.78
C LEU A 179 -15.39 15.54 -5.56
N THR A 180 -15.45 14.98 -4.35
CA THR A 180 -15.25 15.74 -3.10
C THR A 180 -13.89 16.41 -3.07
N LEU A 181 -12.83 15.66 -3.37
CA LEU A 181 -11.46 16.19 -3.47
C LEU A 181 -11.35 17.31 -4.51
N THR A 182 -11.95 17.13 -5.69
CA THR A 182 -11.94 18.13 -6.77
C THR A 182 -12.61 19.43 -6.33
N LEU A 183 -13.77 19.35 -5.68
CA LEU A 183 -14.49 20.52 -5.17
C LEU A 183 -13.70 21.26 -4.09
N LEU A 184 -13.17 20.53 -3.09
CA LEU A 184 -12.39 21.14 -2.01
C LEU A 184 -11.10 21.78 -2.51
N LYS A 185 -10.40 21.13 -3.46
CA LYS A 185 -9.22 21.72 -4.13
C LYS A 185 -9.53 23.03 -4.82
N LYS A 186 -10.68 23.11 -5.47
CA LYS A 186 -11.19 24.32 -6.15
C LYS A 186 -11.85 25.31 -5.18
N GLN A 187 -11.76 25.07 -3.86
CA GLN A 187 -12.40 25.87 -2.81
C GLN A 187 -13.91 26.07 -3.01
N ARG A 188 -14.58 25.04 -3.55
CA ARG A 188 -16.03 25.06 -3.77
C ARG A 188 -16.76 24.35 -2.65
N PRO A 189 -17.97 24.81 -2.29
CA PRO A 189 -18.78 24.11 -1.30
C PRO A 189 -19.14 22.71 -1.80
N LEU A 190 -19.22 21.77 -0.86
CA LEU A 190 -19.78 20.45 -1.14
C LEU A 190 -21.30 20.56 -1.24
N PRO A 191 -21.94 19.87 -2.19
CA PRO A 191 -23.40 19.76 -2.21
C PRO A 191 -23.93 19.13 -0.92
N ASP A 192 -25.11 19.53 -0.48
CA ASP A 192 -25.69 19.15 0.82
C ASP A 192 -25.76 17.64 1.06
N LEU A 193 -26.02 16.85 0.01
CA LEU A 193 -26.12 15.39 0.10
C LEU A 193 -24.77 14.66 0.05
N MET A 194 -23.68 15.35 -0.32
CA MET A 194 -22.36 14.73 -0.49
C MET A 194 -21.83 14.11 0.82
N PRO A 195 -21.84 14.80 1.99
CA PRO A 195 -21.41 14.19 3.24
C PRO A 195 -22.21 12.94 3.62
N SER A 196 -23.53 12.96 3.41
CA SER A 196 -24.41 11.81 3.69
C SER A 196 -24.10 10.63 2.77
N LEU A 197 -23.82 10.88 1.49
CA LEU A 197 -23.42 9.86 0.53
C LEU A 197 -22.07 9.22 0.89
N LEU A 198 -21.07 10.05 1.25
CA LEU A 198 -19.76 9.56 1.70
C LEU A 198 -19.88 8.69 2.95
N LEU A 199 -20.70 9.10 3.93
CA LEU A 199 -20.94 8.31 5.13
C LEU A 199 -21.66 6.99 4.82
N ARG A 200 -22.64 7.00 3.91
CA ARG A 200 -23.31 5.77 3.45
C ARG A 200 -22.29 4.76 2.93
N PHE A 201 -21.39 5.18 2.03
CA PHE A 201 -20.33 4.32 1.51
C PHE A 201 -19.31 3.90 2.57
N ALA A 202 -18.98 4.78 3.51
CA ALA A 202 -18.09 4.45 4.63
C ALA A 202 -18.70 3.35 5.52
N THR A 203 -20.01 3.34 5.70
CA THR A 203 -20.71 2.33 6.49
C THR A 203 -21.20 1.12 5.68
N ASP A 204 -20.84 1.02 4.40
CA ASP A 204 -21.34 -0.06 3.53
C ASP A 204 -21.01 -1.44 4.12
N ILE A 205 -21.91 -2.41 3.96
CA ILE A 205 -21.71 -3.76 4.49
C ILE A 205 -20.46 -4.44 3.91
N HIS A 206 -20.13 -4.16 2.63
CA HIS A 206 -19.02 -4.80 1.97
C HIS A 206 -17.71 -4.01 2.19
N PRO A 207 -16.64 -4.62 2.74
CA PRO A 207 -15.38 -3.92 3.04
C PRO A 207 -14.75 -3.24 1.81
N GLY A 208 -14.84 -3.88 0.64
CA GLY A 208 -14.33 -3.32 -0.61
C GLY A 208 -14.96 -1.98 -1.01
N VAL A 209 -16.22 -1.70 -0.65
CA VAL A 209 -16.84 -0.40 -0.93
C VAL A 209 -16.20 0.70 -0.09
N ARG A 210 -15.90 0.38 1.18
CA ARG A 210 -15.23 1.31 2.11
C ARG A 210 -13.82 1.67 1.68
N VAL A 211 -13.10 0.72 1.06
CA VAL A 211 -11.74 0.94 0.54
C VAL A 211 -11.71 2.06 -0.50
N GLY A 212 -12.74 2.19 -1.34
CA GLY A 212 -12.85 3.25 -2.34
C GLY A 212 -12.73 4.66 -1.72
N LEU A 213 -13.21 4.84 -0.49
CA LEU A 213 -13.03 6.09 0.25
C LEU A 213 -11.66 6.18 0.95
N LEU A 214 -11.26 5.10 1.63
CA LEU A 214 -10.06 5.08 2.49
C LEU A 214 -8.80 5.52 1.73
N ARG A 215 -8.66 5.09 0.46
CA ARG A 215 -7.50 5.41 -0.40
C ARG A 215 -7.30 6.91 -0.66
N HIS A 216 -8.34 7.72 -0.50
CA HIS A 216 -8.31 9.15 -0.78
C HIS A 216 -8.21 10.01 0.49
N LEU A 217 -8.30 9.41 1.67
CA LEU A 217 -8.40 10.16 2.93
C LEU A 217 -7.17 10.99 3.26
N THR A 218 -5.96 10.51 2.97
CA THR A 218 -4.73 11.28 3.18
C THR A 218 -4.76 12.60 2.41
N ARG A 219 -5.24 12.57 1.17
CA ARG A 219 -5.37 13.77 0.33
C ARG A 219 -6.52 14.64 0.84
N LEU A 220 -7.64 14.02 1.22
CA LEU A 220 -8.83 14.72 1.68
C LEU A 220 -8.54 15.52 2.96
N ALA A 221 -7.78 14.93 3.88
CA ALA A 221 -7.42 15.55 5.15
C ALA A 221 -6.59 16.83 5.02
N ARG A 222 -5.93 17.04 3.86
CA ARG A 222 -5.22 18.30 3.56
C ARG A 222 -6.18 19.47 3.33
N TYR A 223 -7.41 19.19 2.92
CA TYR A 223 -8.42 20.20 2.62
C TYR A 223 -9.55 20.24 3.67
N ASP A 224 -9.98 19.08 4.15
CA ASP A 224 -10.96 18.94 5.23
C ASP A 224 -10.61 17.75 6.14
N ALA A 225 -9.81 18.04 7.18
CA ALA A 225 -9.40 17.05 8.17
C ALA A 225 -10.60 16.49 8.97
N ARG A 226 -11.63 17.30 9.23
CA ARG A 226 -12.80 16.89 10.01
C ARG A 226 -13.58 15.82 9.25
N LEU A 227 -13.90 16.08 7.99
CA LEU A 227 -14.60 15.14 7.13
C LEU A 227 -13.79 13.86 6.92
N ALA A 228 -12.48 13.97 6.67
CA ALA A 228 -11.61 12.79 6.50
C ALA A 228 -11.62 11.89 7.74
N TRP A 229 -11.57 12.48 8.94
CA TRP A 229 -11.67 11.74 10.20
C TRP A 229 -13.04 11.11 10.44
N GLN A 230 -14.13 11.76 10.02
CA GLN A 230 -15.48 11.21 10.11
C GLN A 230 -15.62 9.98 9.20
N ILE A 231 -15.16 10.08 7.95
CA ILE A 231 -15.17 8.97 7.00
C ILE A 231 -14.30 7.81 7.50
N HIS A 232 -13.08 8.10 7.94
CA HIS A 232 -12.20 7.06 8.52
C HIS A 232 -12.89 6.33 9.66
N HIS A 233 -13.48 7.08 10.60
CA HIS A 233 -14.14 6.51 11.75
C HIS A 233 -15.32 5.61 11.40
N ALA A 234 -16.14 6.02 10.41
CA ALA A 234 -17.25 5.23 9.90
C ALA A 234 -16.75 3.97 9.17
N ALA A 235 -15.76 4.12 8.28
CA ALA A 235 -15.18 3.03 7.49
C ALA A 235 -14.52 1.93 8.34
N SER A 236 -13.85 2.33 9.42
CA SER A 236 -13.18 1.41 10.33
C SER A 236 -14.11 0.73 11.36
N ARG A 237 -15.44 0.87 11.25
CA ARG A 237 -16.39 0.24 12.19
C ARG A 237 -17.32 -0.79 11.48
N PRO A 238 -17.34 -2.07 11.90
CA PRO A 238 -16.41 -2.69 12.85
C PRO A 238 -14.98 -2.69 12.30
N LEU A 239 -13.98 -2.70 13.19
CA LEU A 239 -12.59 -2.79 12.75
C LEU A 239 -12.34 -4.16 12.13
N LEU A 240 -11.96 -4.18 10.85
CA LEU A 240 -11.65 -5.36 10.05
C LEU A 240 -10.16 -5.32 9.65
N PRO A 241 -9.34 -6.33 10.01
CA PRO A 241 -7.90 -6.36 9.69
C PRO A 241 -7.59 -6.11 8.20
N ARG A 242 -8.42 -6.64 7.29
CA ARG A 242 -8.28 -6.50 5.83
C ARG A 242 -8.45 -5.05 5.30
N LEU A 243 -9.06 -4.15 6.06
CA LEU A 243 -9.19 -2.73 5.67
C LEU A 243 -7.95 -1.91 6.04
N TRP A 244 -7.12 -2.44 6.93
CA TRP A 244 -6.01 -1.72 7.52
C TRP A 244 -4.97 -1.23 6.51
N PRO A 245 -4.57 -2.00 5.47
CA PRO A 245 -3.65 -1.51 4.44
C PRO A 245 -4.15 -0.25 3.70
N SER A 246 -5.47 -0.07 3.61
CA SER A 246 -6.07 1.13 3.00
C SER A 246 -6.26 2.29 3.99
N ALA A 247 -6.42 2.00 5.28
CA ALA A 247 -6.62 2.99 6.34
C ALA A 247 -5.31 3.57 6.90
N GLU A 248 -4.27 2.73 6.96
CA GLU A 248 -2.97 3.06 7.55
C GLU A 248 -2.32 4.32 6.95
N PRO A 249 -2.26 4.53 5.61
CA PRO A 249 -1.58 5.70 5.06
C PRO A 249 -2.17 7.03 5.56
N PHE A 250 -3.47 7.06 5.81
CA PHE A 250 -4.12 8.21 6.42
C PHE A 250 -3.66 8.38 7.86
N LEU A 251 -3.73 7.32 8.68
CA LEU A 251 -3.32 7.36 10.09
C LEU A 251 -1.88 7.83 10.25
N GLN A 252 -0.93 7.29 9.47
CA GLN A 252 0.49 7.69 9.50
C GLN A 252 0.67 9.20 9.30
N HIS A 253 -0.03 9.80 8.33
CA HIS A 253 0.02 11.24 8.09
C HIS A 253 -0.54 12.07 9.25
N GLN A 254 -1.34 11.46 10.14
CA GLN A 254 -1.91 12.16 11.29
C GLN A 254 -1.04 12.08 12.56
N TYR A 255 0.05 11.30 12.59
CA TYR A 255 0.83 11.06 13.81
C TYR A 255 1.34 12.34 14.47
N PRO A 256 1.96 13.28 13.74
CA PRO A 256 2.54 14.46 14.37
C PRO A 256 1.53 15.34 15.11
N ARG A 257 0.23 15.23 14.77
CA ARG A 257 -0.82 16.13 15.29
C ARG A 257 -1.90 15.42 16.10
N HIS A 258 -2.11 14.13 15.88
CA HIS A 258 -3.26 13.38 16.42
C HIS A 258 -2.89 11.99 16.95
N PHE A 259 -1.67 11.81 17.45
CA PHE A 259 -1.19 10.51 17.94
C PHE A 259 -2.12 9.86 18.97
N THR A 260 -2.68 10.63 19.92
CA THR A 260 -3.63 10.08 20.92
C THR A 260 -4.82 9.37 20.27
N ARG A 261 -5.36 9.94 19.18
CA ARG A 261 -6.48 9.36 18.45
C ARG A 261 -6.07 8.12 17.68
N VAL A 262 -4.91 8.18 17.02
CA VAL A 262 -4.31 7.05 16.30
C VAL A 262 -4.02 5.88 17.24
N LYS A 263 -3.43 6.15 18.40
CA LYS A 263 -3.08 5.14 19.41
C LYS A 263 -4.29 4.28 19.77
N GLY A 264 -5.49 4.88 19.86
CA GLY A 264 -6.74 4.14 20.05
C GLY A 264 -7.01 3.10 18.96
N TYR A 265 -6.74 3.42 17.69
CA TYR A 265 -6.88 2.47 16.57
C TYR A 265 -5.82 1.37 16.61
N LEU A 266 -4.58 1.70 16.95
CA LEU A 266 -3.50 0.71 17.09
C LEU A 266 -3.77 -0.30 18.21
N VAL A 267 -4.32 0.17 19.33
CA VAL A 267 -4.72 -0.70 20.45
C VAL A 267 -5.87 -1.63 20.04
N GLN A 268 -6.89 -1.12 19.34
CA GLN A 268 -8.00 -1.93 18.84
C GLN A 268 -7.55 -2.95 17.79
N ALA A 269 -6.65 -2.57 16.88
CA ALA A 269 -6.07 -3.48 15.90
C ALA A 269 -5.35 -4.65 16.59
N ARG A 270 -4.57 -4.35 17.64
CA ARG A 270 -3.91 -5.37 18.45
C ARG A 270 -4.90 -6.34 19.09
N GLN A 271 -5.97 -5.83 19.71
CA GLN A 271 -6.97 -6.65 20.42
C GLN A 271 -7.75 -7.60 19.51
N LYS A 272 -7.92 -7.25 18.23
CA LYS A 272 -8.68 -8.07 17.26
C LYS A 272 -7.83 -9.09 16.49
N GLY A 273 -6.55 -9.19 16.82
CA GLY A 273 -5.59 -10.05 16.13
C GLY A 273 -4.96 -9.34 14.92
N LEU A 274 -3.62 -9.36 14.87
CA LEU A 274 -2.88 -8.58 13.88
C LEU A 274 -2.77 -9.24 12.50
N GLY A 275 -2.79 -10.58 12.36
CA GLY A 275 -2.80 -11.26 11.03
C GLY A 275 -2.01 -10.52 9.92
N ILE A 276 -2.69 -10.24 8.79
CA ILE A 276 -2.16 -9.45 7.65
C ILE A 276 -1.89 -7.98 8.04
N SER A 277 -2.52 -7.46 9.09
CA SER A 277 -2.30 -6.11 9.63
C SER A 277 -1.00 -5.97 10.44
N GLY A 278 -0.25 -7.06 10.70
CA GLY A 278 1.02 -7.01 11.42
C GLY A 278 2.02 -6.07 10.76
N THR A 279 2.23 -6.20 9.46
CA THR A 279 3.09 -5.33 8.63
C THR A 279 2.78 -3.85 8.85
N SER A 280 1.54 -3.46 8.62
CA SER A 280 1.09 -2.08 8.79
C SER A 280 1.14 -1.59 10.24
N TRP A 281 0.92 -2.47 11.22
CA TRP A 281 1.01 -2.10 12.62
C TRP A 281 2.47 -1.85 13.03
N GLY A 282 3.40 -2.71 12.59
CA GLY A 282 4.84 -2.54 12.78
C GLY A 282 5.36 -1.25 12.16
N LYS A 283 5.03 -1.03 10.88
CA LYS A 283 5.35 0.21 10.16
C LYS A 283 4.84 1.44 10.91
N SER A 284 3.59 1.37 11.37
CA SER A 284 2.95 2.41 12.17
C SER A 284 3.69 2.73 13.47
N LEU A 285 4.09 1.73 14.26
CA LEU A 285 4.85 2.02 15.48
C LEU A 285 6.24 2.58 15.18
N ALA A 286 6.95 2.02 14.19
CA ALA A 286 8.27 2.50 13.81
C ALA A 286 8.22 3.96 13.35
N THR A 287 7.28 4.33 12.46
CA THR A 287 7.09 5.72 12.03
C THR A 287 6.71 6.64 13.19
N ALA A 288 5.86 6.20 14.13
CA ALA A 288 5.56 6.98 15.33
C ALA A 288 6.82 7.23 16.18
N CYS A 289 7.68 6.22 16.32
CA CYS A 289 8.97 6.35 17.00
C CYS A 289 9.90 7.36 16.30
N LEU A 290 10.05 7.26 14.96
CA LEU A 290 10.89 8.18 14.18
C LEU A 290 10.39 9.62 14.20
N SER A 291 9.07 9.82 14.32
CA SER A 291 8.47 11.15 14.47
C SER A 291 8.60 11.76 15.87
N GLY A 292 9.17 11.03 16.83
CA GLY A 292 9.27 11.44 18.24
C GLY A 292 7.94 11.39 19.02
N THR A 293 6.86 10.87 18.42
CA THR A 293 5.54 10.75 19.08
C THR A 293 5.43 9.52 19.98
N LEU A 294 6.31 8.54 19.78
CA LEU A 294 6.47 7.34 20.60
C LEU A 294 7.96 7.19 20.97
N SER A 295 8.27 6.71 22.17
CA SER A 295 9.68 6.43 22.52
C SER A 295 10.13 5.06 22.02
N ALA A 296 11.44 4.90 21.79
CA ALA A 296 12.08 3.63 21.43
C ALA A 296 11.70 2.48 22.36
N ARG A 297 11.62 2.75 23.67
CA ARG A 297 11.19 1.78 24.69
C ARG A 297 9.74 1.31 24.45
N HIS A 298 8.81 2.21 24.19
CA HIS A 298 7.42 1.83 23.96
C HIS A 298 7.23 1.09 22.64
N LEU A 299 8.06 1.37 21.62
CA LEU A 299 8.11 0.56 20.39
C LEU A 299 8.53 -0.87 20.71
N ALA A 300 9.64 -1.05 21.43
CA ALA A 300 10.16 -2.35 21.81
C ALA A 300 9.19 -3.15 22.70
N GLU A 301 8.59 -2.51 23.71
CA GLU A 301 7.54 -3.12 24.54
C GLU A 301 6.31 -3.50 23.70
N GLY A 302 5.92 -2.65 22.75
CA GLY A 302 4.81 -2.91 21.84
C GLY A 302 5.04 -4.14 20.97
N LEU A 303 6.24 -4.27 20.41
CA LEU A 303 6.68 -5.40 19.59
C LEU A 303 6.84 -6.67 20.43
N GLY A 304 7.45 -6.60 21.61
CA GLY A 304 7.63 -7.75 22.51
C GLY A 304 6.33 -8.36 23.03
N LEU A 305 5.31 -7.53 23.24
CA LEU A 305 3.97 -7.99 23.64
C LEU A 305 3.20 -8.63 22.47
N LEU A 306 3.73 -8.59 21.25
CA LEU A 306 3.08 -9.08 20.05
C LEU A 306 3.76 -10.33 19.51
N ALA A 307 3.00 -11.43 19.47
CA ALA A 307 3.38 -12.63 18.73
C ALA A 307 3.13 -12.45 17.22
N SER A 308 3.69 -11.39 16.62
CA SER A 308 3.54 -11.06 15.19
C SER A 308 4.90 -10.77 14.56
N GLU A 309 5.53 -11.80 14.01
CA GLU A 309 6.79 -11.72 13.27
C GLU A 309 6.75 -10.67 12.15
N THR A 310 5.65 -10.62 11.38
CA THR A 310 5.47 -9.61 10.32
C THR A 310 5.48 -8.17 10.84
N ALA A 311 5.03 -7.91 12.07
CA ALA A 311 5.07 -6.57 12.66
C ALA A 311 6.50 -6.19 13.07
N TRP A 312 7.24 -7.17 13.60
CA TRP A 312 8.65 -7.03 13.93
C TRP A 312 9.50 -6.71 12.71
N LEU A 313 9.45 -7.57 11.69
CA LEU A 313 10.22 -7.43 10.46
C LEU A 313 9.94 -6.08 9.80
N THR A 314 8.66 -5.71 9.65
CA THR A 314 8.33 -4.43 9.01
C THR A 314 8.71 -3.21 9.86
N ALA A 315 8.62 -3.30 11.19
CA ALA A 315 9.11 -2.22 12.04
C ALA A 315 10.63 -2.05 11.89
N PHE A 316 11.37 -3.16 11.86
CA PHE A 316 12.81 -3.17 11.68
C PHE A 316 13.23 -2.62 10.32
N ASP A 317 12.56 -3.05 9.24
CA ASP A 317 12.80 -2.56 7.88
C ASP A 317 12.67 -1.03 7.78
N VAL A 318 11.65 -0.45 8.42
CA VAL A 318 11.46 1.01 8.46
C VAL A 318 12.63 1.70 9.16
N LEU A 319 13.10 1.16 10.29
CA LEU A 319 14.25 1.73 10.98
C LEU A 319 15.53 1.63 10.13
N LYS A 320 15.74 0.49 9.48
CA LYS A 320 16.89 0.24 8.60
C LYS A 320 16.90 1.20 7.41
N GLN A 321 15.76 1.37 6.73
CA GLN A 321 15.61 2.30 5.61
C GLN A 321 15.95 3.76 5.96
N HIS A 322 15.75 4.16 7.22
CA HIS A 322 16.02 5.52 7.70
C HIS A 322 17.33 5.65 8.48
N LEU A 323 18.11 4.58 8.65
CA LEU A 323 19.32 4.55 9.48
C LEU A 323 20.42 5.50 8.97
N ALA A 324 20.57 5.57 7.64
CA ALA A 324 21.57 6.42 7.00
C ALA A 324 21.22 7.92 7.08
N ASP A 325 19.94 8.27 7.23
CA ASP A 325 19.48 9.65 7.29
C ASP A 325 19.90 10.31 8.61
N PRO A 326 20.74 11.37 8.59
CA PRO A 326 21.18 12.06 9.81
C PRO A 326 20.03 12.58 10.68
N VAL A 327 18.87 12.88 10.09
CA VAL A 327 17.68 13.37 10.81
C VAL A 327 17.10 12.29 11.73
N TYR A 328 17.07 11.04 11.27
CA TYR A 328 16.43 9.93 12.00
C TYR A 328 17.42 9.02 12.72
N ARG A 329 18.71 9.11 12.38
CA ARG A 329 19.79 8.24 12.85
C ARG A 329 19.72 7.92 14.34
N ALA A 330 19.72 8.93 15.21
CA ALA A 330 19.70 8.72 16.66
C ALA A 330 18.44 7.99 17.14
N ALA A 331 17.28 8.28 16.55
CA ALA A 331 16.03 7.60 16.87
C ALA A 331 16.03 6.15 16.36
N CYS A 332 16.57 5.89 15.17
CA CYS A 332 16.73 4.54 14.63
C CYS A 332 17.66 3.70 15.52
N THR A 333 18.84 4.22 15.88
CA THR A 333 19.80 3.52 16.73
C THR A 333 19.19 3.18 18.08
N ALA A 334 18.59 4.16 18.77
CA ALA A 334 17.93 3.92 20.05
C ALA A 334 16.78 2.90 19.94
N ALA A 335 15.99 2.96 18.87
CA ALA A 335 14.92 2.00 18.61
C ALA A 335 15.47 0.57 18.43
N MET A 336 16.47 0.39 17.57
CA MET A 336 17.10 -0.91 17.32
C MET A 336 17.72 -1.50 18.59
N GLU A 337 18.44 -0.70 19.38
CA GLU A 337 19.01 -1.15 20.67
C GLU A 337 17.95 -1.65 21.65
N ASN A 338 16.80 -0.97 21.73
CA ASN A 338 15.71 -1.38 22.59
C ASN A 338 15.04 -2.65 22.06
N ILE A 339 14.83 -2.75 20.74
CA ILE A 339 14.26 -3.92 20.07
C ILE A 339 15.13 -5.17 20.29
N ILE A 340 16.45 -5.04 20.16
CA ILE A 340 17.41 -6.13 20.42
C ILE A 340 17.38 -6.56 21.90
N GLY A 341 17.00 -5.66 22.81
CA GLY A 341 16.84 -5.98 24.22
C GLY A 341 15.60 -6.81 24.57
N VAL A 342 14.71 -7.08 23.61
CA VAL A 342 13.44 -7.79 23.86
C VAL A 342 13.61 -9.30 23.62
N SER A 343 12.98 -10.11 24.45
CA SER A 343 12.91 -11.57 24.29
C SER A 343 11.93 -11.98 23.18
N GLY A 344 12.13 -13.15 22.56
CA GLY A 344 11.17 -13.72 21.59
C GLY A 344 11.69 -13.73 20.15
N TRP A 345 13.00 -13.89 19.97
CA TRP A 345 13.65 -14.02 18.68
C TRP A 345 13.13 -15.23 17.90
N THR A 346 12.70 -14.98 16.66
CA THR A 346 12.55 -16.00 15.63
C THR A 346 13.76 -15.94 14.67
N PRO A 347 14.03 -17.00 13.90
CA PRO A 347 15.00 -16.97 12.82
C PRO A 347 14.91 -15.72 11.93
N ASP A 348 13.74 -15.42 11.39
CA ASP A 348 13.58 -14.30 10.46
C ASP A 348 13.88 -12.94 11.12
N ILE A 349 13.50 -12.76 12.39
CA ILE A 349 13.81 -11.53 13.14
C ILE A 349 15.32 -11.39 13.35
N LEU A 350 15.99 -12.52 13.58
CA LEU A 350 17.44 -12.55 13.78
C LEU A 350 18.17 -12.21 12.48
N ASP A 351 17.78 -12.82 11.35
CA ASP A 351 18.31 -12.47 10.02
C ASP A 351 18.12 -10.98 9.70
N ALA A 352 16.95 -10.43 10.02
CA ALA A 352 16.70 -9.00 9.83
C ALA A 352 17.70 -8.13 10.61
N VAL A 353 18.00 -8.48 11.87
CA VAL A 353 19.01 -7.77 12.67
C VAL A 353 20.41 -7.95 12.10
N LEU A 354 20.77 -9.16 11.69
CA LEU A 354 22.09 -9.45 11.13
C LEU A 354 22.35 -8.71 9.82
N SER A 355 21.30 -8.49 9.01
CA SER A 355 21.39 -7.72 7.77
C SER A 355 21.88 -6.28 7.94
N VAL A 356 21.87 -5.72 9.16
CA VAL A 356 22.49 -4.41 9.45
C VAL A 356 23.99 -4.43 9.24
N PHE A 357 24.63 -5.57 9.49
CA PHE A 357 26.08 -5.73 9.35
C PHE A 357 26.52 -6.04 7.91
N GLU A 358 25.59 -6.51 7.08
CA GLU A 358 25.83 -6.71 5.65
C GLU A 358 25.86 -5.38 4.88
N ASP A 359 24.95 -4.45 5.24
CA ASP A 359 24.75 -3.20 4.49
C ASP A 359 25.53 -2.01 5.08
N SER A 360 26.41 -2.23 6.05
CA SER A 360 27.11 -1.14 6.73
C SER A 360 28.19 -0.50 5.85
N ASP A 361 27.84 0.59 5.19
CA ASP A 361 28.78 1.53 4.55
C ASP A 361 29.50 2.40 5.62
N THR A 362 30.56 3.11 5.22
CA THR A 362 31.43 3.90 6.10
C THR A 362 30.67 4.87 7.02
N ASP A 363 29.55 5.43 6.55
CA ASP A 363 28.76 6.43 7.30
C ASP A 363 27.91 5.81 8.44
N SER A 364 27.88 4.48 8.53
CA SER A 364 27.06 3.72 9.49
C SER A 364 27.87 2.86 10.48
N VAL A 365 29.21 2.92 10.40
CA VAL A 365 30.12 2.08 11.20
C VAL A 365 29.85 2.22 12.70
N ASP A 366 29.73 3.45 13.21
CA ASP A 366 29.48 3.69 14.63
C ASP A 366 28.15 3.08 15.11
N ILE A 367 27.15 3.07 14.24
CA ILE A 367 25.82 2.52 14.54
C ILE A 367 25.87 0.99 14.55
N ALA A 368 26.51 0.41 13.53
CA ALA A 368 26.71 -1.04 13.45
C ALA A 368 27.48 -1.53 14.69
N LEU A 369 28.48 -0.79 15.16
CA LEU A 369 29.22 -1.14 16.39
C LEU A 369 28.35 -1.06 17.65
N GLN A 370 27.51 -0.03 17.79
CA GLN A 370 26.57 0.08 18.93
C GLN A 370 25.57 -1.07 18.93
N ILE A 371 25.00 -1.37 17.76
CA ILE A 371 24.08 -2.50 17.56
C ILE A 371 24.78 -3.83 17.85
N ALA A 372 26.03 -4.02 17.38
CA ALA A 372 26.83 -5.20 17.67
C ALA A 372 27.01 -5.37 19.17
N TYR A 373 27.46 -4.33 19.88
CA TYR A 373 27.65 -4.38 21.33
C TYR A 373 26.36 -4.72 22.08
N LYS A 374 25.21 -4.18 21.63
CA LYS A 374 23.92 -4.52 22.23
C LYS A 374 23.52 -5.96 21.92
N PHE A 375 23.75 -6.41 20.70
CA PHE A 375 23.44 -7.76 20.24
C PHE A 375 24.19 -8.84 21.02
N THR A 376 25.47 -8.62 21.35
CA THR A 376 26.25 -9.58 22.17
C THR A 376 25.65 -9.78 23.56
N SER A 377 25.12 -8.72 24.17
CA SER A 377 24.42 -8.81 25.46
C SER A 377 23.11 -9.62 25.38
N ALA A 378 22.50 -9.73 24.19
CA ALA A 378 21.27 -10.45 23.95
C ALA A 378 21.46 -11.95 23.67
N PHE A 379 22.71 -12.44 23.54
CA PHE A 379 22.98 -13.84 23.14
C PHE A 379 22.31 -14.88 24.05
N ASN A 380 22.13 -14.60 25.35
CA ASN A 380 21.46 -15.54 26.26
C ASN A 380 20.00 -15.85 25.86
N GLY A 381 19.37 -15.01 25.03
CA GLY A 381 18.01 -15.19 24.53
C GLY A 381 17.92 -15.78 23.11
N LEU A 382 19.05 -16.12 22.48
CA LEU A 382 19.06 -16.65 21.11
C LEU A 382 18.82 -18.17 21.07
N PRO A 383 18.23 -18.69 19.97
CA PRO A 383 18.19 -20.12 19.71
C PRO A 383 19.62 -20.69 19.61
N VAL A 384 19.90 -21.79 20.30
CA VAL A 384 21.25 -22.39 20.34
C VAL A 384 21.73 -22.85 18.96
N GLU A 385 20.82 -23.15 18.03
CA GLU A 385 21.14 -23.72 16.72
C GLU A 385 21.36 -22.66 15.62
N TYR A 386 21.43 -21.37 15.97
CA TYR A 386 21.53 -20.32 14.95
C TYR A 386 22.95 -20.09 14.42
N ASP A 387 23.06 -19.83 13.12
CA ASP A 387 24.33 -19.47 12.47
C ASP A 387 24.59 -17.96 12.63
N LEU A 388 25.73 -17.61 13.21
CA LEU A 388 26.18 -16.23 13.39
C LEU A 388 27.26 -15.81 12.37
N SER A 389 27.41 -16.56 11.28
CA SER A 389 28.42 -16.29 10.25
C SER A 389 28.35 -14.86 9.71
N ASP A 390 27.15 -14.32 9.43
CA ASP A 390 26.98 -12.96 8.91
C ASP A 390 27.37 -11.89 9.94
N PHE A 391 27.11 -12.15 11.22
CA PHE A 391 27.59 -11.29 12.30
C PHE A 391 29.12 -11.23 12.33
N TYR A 392 29.79 -12.39 12.29
CA TYR A 392 31.25 -12.44 12.32
C TYR A 392 31.89 -11.85 11.06
N TYR A 393 31.28 -12.08 9.90
CA TYR A 393 31.72 -11.48 8.65
C TYR A 393 31.58 -9.94 8.70
N GLY A 394 30.47 -9.45 9.25
CA GLY A 394 30.26 -8.04 9.54
C GLY A 394 31.33 -7.45 10.45
N LEU A 395 31.65 -8.12 11.57
CA LEU A 395 32.73 -7.68 12.47
C LEU A 395 34.10 -7.63 11.78
N LEU A 396 34.41 -8.60 10.93
CA LEU A 396 35.65 -8.60 10.15
C LEU A 396 35.72 -7.38 9.23
N ARG A 397 34.63 -7.04 8.54
CA ARG A 397 34.55 -5.82 7.72
C ARG A 397 34.71 -4.56 8.56
N LEU A 398 33.98 -4.46 9.68
CA LEU A 398 34.06 -3.33 10.59
C LEU A 398 35.46 -3.18 11.20
N SER A 399 36.22 -4.27 11.39
CA SER A 399 37.58 -4.19 11.96
C SER A 399 38.56 -3.43 11.06
N ALA A 400 38.32 -3.40 9.75
CA ALA A 400 39.13 -2.61 8.82
C ALA A 400 38.90 -1.11 9.00
N LEU A 401 37.71 -0.71 9.48
CA LEU A 401 37.30 0.69 9.62
C LEU A 401 37.45 1.19 11.06
N ALA A 402 37.20 0.34 12.06
CA ALA A 402 37.17 0.70 13.48
C ALA A 402 37.74 -0.44 14.37
N PRO A 403 39.04 -0.76 14.26
CA PRO A 403 39.65 -1.94 14.89
C PRO A 403 39.54 -1.93 16.43
N ILE A 404 39.69 -0.76 17.07
CA ILE A 404 39.62 -0.63 18.53
C ILE A 404 38.22 -0.94 19.05
N ALA A 405 37.18 -0.45 18.36
CA ALA A 405 35.80 -0.69 18.78
C ALA A 405 35.37 -2.13 18.54
N VAL A 406 35.77 -2.74 17.40
CA VAL A 406 35.51 -4.16 17.16
C VAL A 406 36.20 -5.05 18.20
N ARG A 407 37.40 -4.68 18.65
CA ARG A 407 38.08 -5.38 19.75
C ARG A 407 37.25 -5.39 21.03
N GLN A 408 36.59 -4.28 21.37
CA GLN A 408 35.69 -4.20 22.53
C GLN A 408 34.45 -5.10 22.37
N VAL A 409 33.90 -5.20 21.16
CA VAL A 409 32.82 -6.14 20.88
C VAL A 409 33.30 -7.57 21.06
N CYS A 410 34.48 -7.93 20.54
CA CYS A 410 35.06 -9.26 20.69
C CYS A 410 35.31 -9.62 22.16
N GLU A 411 35.85 -8.70 22.95
CA GLU A 411 36.04 -8.82 24.39
C GLU A 411 34.72 -9.09 25.12
N ALA A 412 33.64 -8.37 24.77
CA ALA A 412 32.32 -8.58 25.34
C ALA A 412 31.77 -9.98 25.02
N ILE A 413 31.99 -10.47 23.80
CA ILE A 413 31.53 -11.82 23.44
C ILE A 413 32.30 -12.90 24.19
N ILE A 414 33.64 -12.79 24.22
CA ILE A 414 34.52 -13.75 24.89
C ILE A 414 34.19 -13.81 26.37
N SER A 415 34.04 -12.65 27.03
CA SER A 415 33.65 -12.57 28.44
C SER A 415 32.27 -13.20 28.69
N GLY A 416 31.29 -12.94 27.81
CA GLY A 416 29.98 -13.60 27.90
C GLY A 416 30.06 -15.13 27.80
N ALA A 417 30.83 -15.67 26.85
CA ALA A 417 31.00 -17.11 26.70
C ALA A 417 31.77 -17.77 27.87
N GLU A 418 32.60 -17.02 28.59
CA GLU A 418 33.22 -17.47 29.83
C GLU A 418 32.18 -17.58 30.96
N GLU A 419 31.28 -16.61 31.06
CA GLU A 419 30.28 -16.49 32.13
C GLU A 419 29.03 -17.35 31.92
N SER A 420 28.63 -17.62 30.67
CA SER A 420 27.37 -18.29 30.33
C SER A 420 27.58 -19.55 29.47
N PRO A 421 27.19 -20.74 29.95
CA PRO A 421 27.20 -21.98 29.15
C PRO A 421 26.30 -21.95 27.91
N VAL A 422 25.27 -21.09 27.91
CA VAL A 422 24.36 -20.90 26.77
C VAL A 422 25.07 -20.08 25.69
N GLN A 423 25.71 -18.97 26.07
CA GLN A 423 26.51 -18.17 25.14
C GLN A 423 27.69 -18.98 24.59
N ARG A 424 28.32 -19.83 25.41
CA ARG A 424 29.37 -20.73 24.96
C ARG A 424 28.91 -21.70 23.86
N ARG A 425 27.67 -22.21 23.95
CA ARG A 425 27.11 -23.10 22.92
C ARG A 425 26.75 -22.36 21.64
N ILE A 426 26.08 -21.22 21.74
CA ILE A 426 25.77 -20.34 20.59
C ILE A 426 27.05 -19.86 19.90
N TRP A 427 28.11 -19.65 20.70
CA TRP A 427 29.42 -19.35 20.18
C TRP A 427 29.90 -20.51 19.30
N GLN A 428 29.96 -21.73 19.84
CA GLN A 428 30.52 -22.92 19.20
C GLN A 428 29.82 -23.38 17.91
N THR A 429 28.61 -22.89 17.60
CA THR A 429 27.86 -23.29 16.40
C THR A 429 28.25 -22.48 15.15
N GLY A 430 28.98 -21.37 15.29
CA GLY A 430 29.33 -20.49 14.17
C GLY A 430 30.63 -20.84 13.45
N ARG A 431 30.75 -20.40 12.18
CA ARG A 431 32.04 -20.40 11.47
C ARG A 431 32.88 -19.23 11.97
N HIS A 432 33.83 -19.51 12.88
CA HIS A 432 34.65 -18.50 13.54
C HIS A 432 35.89 -18.05 12.74
N SER A 433 36.11 -18.54 11.52
CA SER A 433 37.33 -18.24 10.74
C SER A 433 37.58 -16.74 10.59
N GLU A 434 36.50 -15.98 10.43
CA GLU A 434 36.46 -14.54 10.25
C GLU A 434 36.82 -13.82 11.55
N LEU A 435 36.24 -14.27 12.66
CA LEU A 435 36.55 -13.74 13.98
C LEU A 435 38.01 -14.02 14.38
N ILE A 436 38.54 -15.21 14.10
CA ILE A 436 39.95 -15.54 14.39
C ILE A 436 40.86 -14.52 13.68
N ARG A 437 40.55 -14.11 12.45
CA ARG A 437 41.32 -13.09 11.74
C ARG A 437 41.31 -11.73 12.44
N VAL A 438 40.19 -11.35 13.06
CA VAL A 438 40.11 -10.15 13.90
C VAL A 438 40.95 -10.33 15.17
N LEU A 439 40.85 -11.49 15.82
CA LEU A 439 41.55 -11.80 17.08
C LEU A 439 43.05 -12.01 16.94
N LEU A 440 43.58 -12.35 15.75
CA LEU A 440 45.03 -12.51 15.53
C LEU A 440 45.83 -11.24 15.83
N GLN A 441 45.16 -10.09 15.90
CA GLN A 441 45.76 -8.80 16.26
C GLN A 441 45.87 -8.61 17.79
N ASP A 442 45.29 -9.50 18.60
CA ASP A 442 45.30 -9.47 20.06
C ASP A 442 45.53 -10.87 20.66
N THR A 443 46.77 -11.10 21.07
CA THR A 443 47.21 -12.39 21.63
C THR A 443 46.49 -12.79 22.92
N ASP A 444 46.01 -11.82 23.72
CA ASP A 444 45.31 -12.12 24.98
C ASP A 444 43.89 -12.64 24.70
N LEU A 445 43.14 -11.91 23.87
CA LEU A 445 41.81 -12.34 23.42
C LEU A 445 41.85 -13.67 22.68
N LEU A 446 42.85 -13.87 21.81
CA LEU A 446 43.03 -15.12 21.10
C LEU A 446 43.29 -16.30 22.05
N SER A 447 44.09 -16.09 23.10
CA SER A 447 44.37 -17.13 24.10
C SER A 447 43.12 -17.51 24.89
N ARG A 448 42.32 -16.53 25.29
CA ARG A 448 41.02 -16.76 25.95
C ARG A 448 40.04 -17.48 25.04
N TYR A 449 39.97 -17.08 23.77
CA TYR A 449 39.17 -17.76 22.75
C TYR A 449 39.52 -19.25 22.62
N ILE A 450 40.82 -19.58 22.48
CA ILE A 450 41.28 -20.98 22.37
C ILE A 450 40.88 -21.79 23.62
N ARG A 451 41.01 -21.20 24.81
CA ARG A 451 40.61 -21.83 26.06
C ARG A 451 39.11 -22.17 26.08
N ILE A 452 38.24 -21.25 25.66
CA ILE A 452 36.79 -21.48 25.62
C ILE A 452 36.43 -22.61 24.64
N GLN A 453 37.08 -22.65 23.47
CA GLN A 453 36.87 -23.71 22.48
C GLN A 453 37.27 -25.10 23.03
N SER A 454 38.42 -25.18 23.73
CA SER A 454 38.89 -26.42 24.35
C SER A 454 38.03 -26.94 25.52
N GLN A 455 37.10 -26.13 26.04
CA GLN A 455 36.20 -26.48 27.14
C GLN A 455 34.81 -26.95 26.69
N GLY A 456 34.55 -26.97 25.37
CA GLY A 456 33.28 -27.43 24.78
C GLY A 456 33.30 -28.79 24.11
N GLU A 457 34.49 -29.38 23.95
CA GLU A 457 34.68 -30.80 23.65
C GLU A 457 34.59 -31.62 24.94
#